data_AF-A0A530QQ32-F1
#
_entry.id   AF-A0A530QQ32-F1
#
_cell.length_a   1.000
_cell.length_b   1.000
_cell.length_c   1.000
_cell.angle_alpha   90.00
_cell.angle_beta   90.00
_cell.angle_gamma   90.00
#
_symmetry.space_group_name_H-M   'P 1'
#
loop_
_entity.id
_entity.type
_entity.pdbx_description
1 polymer ?
#
loop_
_entity_poly.entity_id
_entity_poly.type
_entity_poly.pdbx_seq_one_letter_code
_entity_poly.pdbx_strand_id
1 'polypeptide(L)'
;IIPFIEIKVDTRPVNDHGTHVAGIIGANKVEEPEGKGVSAEGMCPDIKLYDFRVLSEDLESMEFGVIAALEFIRYLNSMSRTTRIHGANLSLSIPHDVRDYACGRTPVCDECERLVESGVVVVAAAGNRGYQSFTTKEGAFDSYAALSITDPGNAESVITVGSTHRTSPHTYGVSFFSSRGPTGD
;
A
#
# COMPACT_ATOMS: atom_id res chain seq x y z
N ILE A 1 29.25 -8.97 9.83
CA ILE A 1 28.14 -8.00 9.86
C ILE A 1 26.88 -8.81 10.10
N ILE A 2 26.18 -8.56 11.21
CA ILE A 2 24.93 -9.25 11.54
C ILE A 2 23.83 -8.58 10.71
N PRO A 3 22.98 -9.32 9.99
CA PRO A 3 21.90 -8.71 9.22
C PRO A 3 20.93 -8.01 10.18
N PHE A 4 20.58 -6.76 9.88
CA PHE A 4 19.64 -5.97 10.69
C PHE A 4 18.19 -6.47 10.54
N ILE A 5 17.91 -7.22 9.46
CA ILE A 5 16.60 -7.83 9.17
C ILE A 5 16.81 -9.29 8.77
N GLU A 6 16.07 -10.20 9.41
CA GLU A 6 16.05 -11.62 9.11
C GLU A 6 14.72 -12.00 8.43
N ILE A 7 14.78 -12.55 7.21
CA ILE A 7 13.58 -12.99 6.47
C ILE A 7 13.29 -14.45 6.82
N LYS A 8 12.27 -14.69 7.64
CA LYS A 8 11.79 -16.04 8.00
C LYS A 8 10.72 -16.50 7.03
N VAL A 9 11.15 -17.18 5.96
CA VAL A 9 10.31 -17.59 4.81
C VAL A 9 9.16 -18.55 5.16
N ASP A 10 9.21 -19.22 6.31
CA ASP A 10 8.24 -20.22 6.78
C ASP A 10 7.19 -19.65 7.74
N THR A 11 7.33 -18.39 8.15
CA THR A 11 6.32 -17.76 9.01
C THR A 11 5.00 -17.64 8.27
N ARG A 12 3.89 -17.89 8.97
CA ARG A 12 2.55 -17.65 8.44
C ARG A 12 2.15 -16.17 8.64
N PRO A 13 1.33 -15.58 7.75
CA PRO A 13 0.77 -14.26 7.98
C PRO A 13 -0.02 -14.24 9.30
N VAL A 14 0.22 -13.22 10.12
CA VAL A 14 -0.50 -12.99 11.39
C VAL A 14 -1.86 -12.33 11.15
N ASN A 15 -1.96 -11.54 10.08
CA ASN A 15 -3.14 -10.79 9.64
C ASN A 15 -3.60 -11.31 8.27
N ASP A 16 -4.91 -11.27 8.01
CA ASP A 16 -5.52 -11.63 6.72
C ASP A 16 -5.35 -10.55 5.63
N HIS A 17 -5.03 -9.30 6.01
CA HIS A 17 -4.91 -8.17 5.09
C HIS A 17 -3.98 -8.45 3.90
N GLY A 18 -2.74 -8.88 4.15
CA GLY A 18 -1.78 -9.19 3.08
C GLY A 18 -2.24 -10.33 2.17
N THR A 19 -2.84 -11.37 2.76
CA THR A 19 -3.40 -12.51 2.02
C THR A 19 -4.58 -12.08 1.14
N HIS A 20 -5.45 -11.20 1.64
CA HIS A 20 -6.58 -10.66 0.87
C HIS A 20 -6.10 -9.83 -0.33
N VAL A 21 -5.10 -8.96 -0.13
CA VAL A 21 -4.46 -8.19 -1.21
C VAL A 21 -3.81 -9.11 -2.25
N ALA A 22 -3.04 -10.10 -1.80
CA ALA A 22 -2.44 -11.11 -2.68
C ALA A 22 -3.50 -11.86 -3.50
N GLY A 23 -4.65 -12.16 -2.89
CA GLY A 23 -5.77 -12.81 -3.57
C GLY A 23 -6.38 -11.95 -4.67
N ILE A 24 -6.58 -10.65 -4.44
CA ILE A 24 -7.07 -9.71 -5.47
C ILE A 24 -6.09 -9.65 -6.65
N ILE A 25 -4.78 -9.69 -6.37
CA ILE A 25 -3.75 -9.59 -7.41
C ILE A 25 -3.66 -10.88 -8.24
N GLY A 26 -3.61 -12.05 -7.59
CA GLY A 26 -3.21 -13.29 -8.26
C GLY A 26 -3.81 -14.57 -7.70
N ALA A 27 -4.96 -14.53 -7.02
CA ALA A 27 -5.66 -15.77 -6.67
C ALA A 27 -5.97 -16.57 -7.94
N ASN A 28 -5.68 -17.88 -7.89
CA ASN A 28 -6.13 -18.80 -8.91
C ASN A 28 -7.45 -19.44 -8.47
N LYS A 29 -8.44 -19.42 -9.36
CA LYS A 29 -9.74 -19.99 -9.10
C LYS A 29 -9.62 -21.52 -9.06
N VAL A 30 -9.73 -22.10 -7.88
CA VAL A 30 -9.92 -23.55 -7.75
C VAL A 30 -11.41 -23.85 -7.92
N GLU A 31 -11.74 -24.88 -8.70
CA GLU A 31 -13.11 -25.42 -8.74
C GLU A 31 -13.45 -25.97 -7.35
N GLU A 32 -14.22 -25.19 -6.59
CA GLU A 32 -14.81 -25.65 -5.34
C GLU A 32 -15.95 -26.63 -5.66
N PRO A 33 -16.10 -27.73 -4.89
CA PRO A 33 -17.29 -28.58 -4.98
C PRO A 33 -18.56 -27.76 -4.78
N GLU A 34 -19.64 -28.12 -5.49
CA GLU A 34 -20.94 -27.42 -5.40
C GLU A 34 -21.33 -27.11 -3.94
N GLY A 35 -21.59 -25.84 -3.65
CA GLY A 35 -22.10 -25.38 -2.34
C GLY A 35 -21.09 -24.66 -1.43
N LYS A 36 -19.81 -24.53 -1.82
CA LYS A 36 -18.79 -23.80 -1.04
C LYS A 36 -18.32 -22.50 -1.70
N GLY A 37 -19.22 -21.52 -1.74
CA GLY A 37 -18.86 -20.12 -2.00
C GLY A 37 -18.43 -19.78 -3.44
N VAL A 38 -18.27 -18.49 -3.70
CA VAL A 38 -17.79 -17.97 -4.99
C VAL A 38 -16.27 -17.96 -4.96
N SER A 39 -15.65 -18.88 -5.70
CA SER A 39 -14.22 -18.83 -6.01
C SER A 39 -13.98 -17.67 -6.98
N ALA A 40 -13.27 -16.64 -6.53
CA ALA A 40 -12.92 -15.46 -7.31
C ALA A 40 -11.50 -15.58 -7.86
N GLU A 41 -11.35 -15.25 -9.13
CA GLU A 41 -10.05 -15.18 -9.81
C GLU A 41 -9.42 -13.80 -9.54
N GLY A 42 -8.11 -13.78 -9.27
CA GLY A 42 -7.34 -12.55 -9.14
C GLY A 42 -7.19 -11.85 -10.50
N MET A 43 -6.70 -10.62 -10.49
CA MET A 43 -6.52 -9.85 -11.72
C MET A 43 -5.53 -10.49 -12.70
N CYS A 44 -4.49 -11.14 -12.19
CA CYS A 44 -3.48 -11.84 -12.98
C CYS A 44 -3.08 -13.15 -12.27
N PRO A 45 -3.82 -14.26 -12.47
CA PRO A 45 -3.58 -15.53 -11.76
C PRO A 45 -2.21 -16.15 -12.00
N ASP A 46 -1.57 -15.84 -13.12
CA ASP A 46 -0.22 -16.33 -13.47
C ASP A 46 0.92 -15.50 -12.85
N ILE A 47 0.58 -14.43 -12.11
CA ILE A 47 1.59 -13.57 -11.47
C ILE A 47 2.31 -14.32 -10.34
N LYS A 48 3.62 -14.07 -10.23
CA LYS A 48 4.42 -14.56 -9.10
C LYS A 48 4.48 -13.50 -8.01
N LEU A 49 4.16 -13.88 -6.79
CA LEU A 49 4.11 -12.98 -5.65
C LEU A 49 5.35 -13.14 -4.76
N TYR A 50 5.90 -12.00 -4.34
CA TYR A 50 6.83 -11.90 -3.23
C TYR A 50 6.10 -11.24 -2.06
N ASP A 51 6.09 -11.89 -0.89
CA ASP A 51 5.43 -11.41 0.33
C ASP A 51 6.45 -10.71 1.23
N PHE A 52 6.38 -9.37 1.29
CA PHE A 52 7.18 -8.53 2.17
C PHE A 52 6.33 -8.06 3.35
N ARG A 53 6.59 -8.62 4.53
CA ARG A 53 5.81 -8.34 5.74
C ARG A 53 6.43 -7.20 6.51
N VAL A 54 5.89 -6.01 6.27
CA VAL A 54 6.41 -4.74 6.80
C VAL A 54 5.45 -4.07 7.79
N LEU A 55 4.24 -4.62 7.95
CA LEU A 55 3.25 -4.07 8.88
C LEU A 55 3.68 -4.36 10.32
N SER A 56 3.70 -3.30 11.13
CA SER A 56 3.99 -3.32 12.56
C SER A 56 2.91 -2.54 13.32
N GLU A 57 2.77 -2.80 14.63
CA GLU A 57 1.93 -1.99 15.52
C GLU A 57 2.54 -0.60 15.78
N ASP A 58 3.86 -0.50 15.66
CA ASP A 58 4.64 0.73 15.80
C ASP A 58 4.93 1.36 14.43
N LEU A 59 4.73 2.68 14.34
CA LEU A 59 4.90 3.46 13.13
C LEU A 59 6.37 3.48 12.67
N GLU A 60 7.31 3.64 13.60
CA GLU A 60 8.75 3.74 13.28
C GLU A 60 9.26 2.44 12.67
N SER A 61 8.91 1.30 13.26
CA SER A 61 9.21 -0.04 12.75
C SER A 61 8.55 -0.32 11.41
N MET A 62 7.33 0.20 11.19
CA MET A 62 6.64 0.06 9.90
C MET A 62 7.33 0.87 8.81
N GLU A 63 7.67 2.15 9.07
CA GLU A 63 8.42 2.99 8.14
C GLU A 63 9.78 2.36 7.79
N PHE A 64 10.53 1.95 8.82
CA PHE A 64 11.80 1.25 8.64
C PHE A 64 11.65 -0.03 7.82
N GLY A 65 10.65 -0.85 8.14
CA GLY A 65 10.36 -2.10 7.44
C GLY A 65 10.02 -1.87 5.96
N VAL A 66 9.23 -0.84 5.66
CA VAL A 66 8.88 -0.46 4.28
C VAL A 66 10.14 -0.03 3.52
N ILE A 67 10.92 0.90 4.07
CA ILE A 67 12.15 1.39 3.43
C ILE A 67 13.09 0.21 3.14
N ALA A 68 13.33 -0.64 4.13
CA ALA A 68 14.24 -1.77 3.96
C ALA A 68 13.73 -2.81 2.94
N ALA A 69 12.41 -3.01 2.84
CA ALA A 69 11.84 -3.88 1.82
C ALA A 69 12.03 -3.30 0.41
N LEU A 70 11.82 -1.99 0.22
CA LEU A 70 12.02 -1.31 -1.06
C LEU A 70 13.50 -1.33 -1.48
N GLU A 71 14.41 -1.05 -0.55
CA GLU A 71 15.86 -1.17 -0.78
C GLU A 71 16.25 -2.61 -1.15
N PHE A 72 15.67 -3.60 -0.47
CA PHE A 72 15.91 -5.00 -0.76
C PHE A 72 15.40 -5.41 -2.15
N ILE A 73 14.24 -4.90 -2.58
CA ILE A 73 13.74 -5.11 -3.95
C ILE A 73 14.74 -4.55 -4.97
N ARG A 74 15.23 -3.33 -4.77
CA ARG A 74 16.27 -2.72 -5.63
C ARG A 74 17.54 -3.56 -5.64
N TYR A 75 17.99 -4.03 -4.48
CA TYR A 75 19.16 -4.90 -4.37
C TYR A 75 18.96 -6.23 -5.13
N LEU A 76 17.80 -6.88 -5.00
CA LEU A 76 17.50 -8.11 -5.73
C LEU A 76 17.51 -7.91 -7.24
N ASN A 77 16.97 -6.79 -7.71
CA ASN A 77 16.97 -6.44 -9.13
C ASN A 77 18.38 -6.11 -9.64
N SER A 78 19.21 -5.39 -8.87
CA SER A 78 20.57 -5.01 -9.28
C SER A 78 21.54 -6.21 -9.35
N MET A 79 21.29 -7.25 -8.56
CA MET A 79 22.06 -8.50 -8.57
C MET A 79 21.74 -9.43 -9.75
N SER A 80 20.79 -9.06 -10.61
CA SER A 80 20.30 -9.87 -11.72
C SER A 80 20.55 -9.18 -13.06
N ARG A 81 20.83 -9.97 -14.11
CA ARG A 81 20.94 -9.42 -15.49
C ARG A 81 19.60 -8.94 -16.04
N THR A 82 18.50 -9.43 -15.46
CA THR A 82 17.13 -9.08 -15.81
C THR A 82 16.37 -8.70 -14.55
N THR A 83 15.45 -7.75 -14.65
CA THR A 83 14.53 -7.37 -13.56
C THR A 83 13.77 -8.60 -13.07
N ARG A 84 13.79 -8.84 -11.76
CA ARG A 84 13.08 -9.98 -11.13
C ARG A 84 11.71 -9.54 -10.63
N ILE A 85 11.67 -8.41 -9.93
CA ILE A 85 10.46 -7.81 -9.38
C ILE A 85 10.13 -6.59 -10.25
N HIS A 86 9.03 -6.67 -10.99
CA HIS A 86 8.61 -5.65 -11.95
C HIS A 86 7.66 -4.62 -11.35
N GLY A 87 7.00 -4.96 -10.24
CA GLY A 87 6.11 -4.04 -9.55
C GLY A 87 6.05 -4.30 -8.05
N ALA A 88 5.68 -3.26 -7.30
CA ALA A 88 5.46 -3.28 -5.86
C ALA A 88 4.09 -2.67 -5.55
N ASN A 89 3.27 -3.40 -4.81
CA ASN A 89 1.96 -2.94 -4.34
C ASN A 89 2.01 -2.65 -2.84
N LEU A 90 1.77 -1.40 -2.46
CA LEU A 90 1.79 -0.89 -1.10
C LEU A 90 0.37 -0.54 -0.67
N SER A 91 -0.38 -1.57 -0.26
CA SER A 91 -1.72 -1.40 0.33
C SER A 91 -1.62 -1.02 1.81
N LEU A 92 -0.95 0.10 2.09
CA LEU A 92 -0.77 0.65 3.43
C LEU A 92 -0.84 2.18 3.35
N SER A 93 -0.98 2.82 4.51
CA SER A 93 -1.06 4.28 4.63
C SER A 93 -0.31 4.66 5.90
N ILE A 94 0.71 5.52 5.73
CA ILE A 94 1.57 5.97 6.81
C ILE A 94 1.29 7.46 7.03
N PRO A 95 0.77 7.87 8.20
CA PRO A 95 0.71 9.30 8.52
C PRO A 95 2.12 9.81 8.77
N HIS A 96 2.56 10.82 8.03
CA HIS A 96 3.88 11.42 8.26
C HIS A 96 3.83 12.56 9.29
N ASP A 97 4.95 12.78 9.98
CA ASP A 97 5.09 13.94 10.87
C ASP A 97 5.25 15.22 10.03
N VAL A 98 4.19 16.01 10.00
CA VAL A 98 4.14 17.30 9.31
C VAL A 98 5.11 18.33 9.88
N ARG A 99 5.63 18.15 11.10
CA ARG A 99 6.64 19.06 11.68
C ARG A 99 8.03 18.81 11.09
N ASP A 100 8.29 17.56 10.71
CA ASP A 100 9.59 17.15 10.18
C ASP A 100 9.63 17.23 8.65
N TYR A 101 8.51 16.89 7.99
CA TYR A 101 8.44 16.77 6.52
C TYR A 101 7.45 17.72 5.85
N ALA A 102 6.78 18.60 6.61
CA ALA A 102 5.73 19.47 6.12
C ALA A 102 4.65 18.70 5.35
N CYS A 103 4.70 18.75 4.01
CA CYS A 103 3.66 18.21 3.15
C CYS A 103 4.07 16.95 2.37
N GLY A 104 5.31 16.48 2.47
CA GLY A 104 5.76 15.28 1.76
C GLY A 104 7.27 15.06 1.78
N ARG A 105 7.77 14.24 0.83
CA ARG A 105 9.18 13.83 0.72
C ARG A 105 9.74 13.18 1.99
N THR A 106 8.95 12.31 2.60
CA THR A 106 9.44 11.46 3.68
C THR A 106 10.44 10.43 3.15
N PRO A 107 11.21 9.78 4.04
CA PRO A 107 12.13 8.70 3.62
C PRO A 107 11.43 7.55 2.88
N VAL A 108 10.17 7.26 3.23
CA VAL A 108 9.36 6.25 2.54
C VAL A 108 9.04 6.69 1.12
N CYS A 109 8.65 7.96 0.92
CA CYS A 109 8.39 8.51 -0.42
C CYS A 109 9.65 8.55 -1.28
N ASP A 110 10.75 9.07 -0.75
CA ASP A 110 12.03 9.14 -1.46
C ASP A 110 12.53 7.74 -1.86
N GLU A 111 12.29 6.72 -1.04
CA GLU A 111 12.65 5.34 -1.40
C GLU A 111 11.70 4.74 -2.44
N CYS A 112 10.42 5.12 -2.45
CA CYS A 112 9.51 4.79 -3.54
C CYS A 112 9.98 5.40 -4.87
N GLU A 113 10.40 6.67 -4.88
CA GLU A 113 10.96 7.33 -6.05
C GLU A 113 12.16 6.58 -6.61
N ARG A 114 13.13 6.24 -5.74
CA ARG A 114 14.32 5.45 -6.14
C ARG A 114 13.97 4.07 -6.68
N LEU A 115 12.93 3.43 -6.15
CA LEU A 115 12.45 2.15 -6.67
C LEU A 115 11.83 2.33 -8.06
N VAL A 116 11.04 3.38 -8.29
CA VAL A 116 10.50 3.72 -9.62
C VAL A 116 11.62 4.02 -10.62
N GLU A 117 12.60 4.84 -10.23
CA GLU A 117 13.78 5.15 -11.04
C GLU A 117 14.58 3.89 -11.44
N SER A 118 14.54 2.83 -10.62
CA SER A 118 15.17 1.55 -10.93
C SER A 118 14.40 0.71 -11.97
N GLY A 119 13.25 1.19 -12.44
CA GLY A 119 12.41 0.55 -13.45
C GLY A 119 11.30 -0.35 -12.90
N VAL A 120 10.95 -0.21 -11.60
CA VAL A 120 9.88 -0.97 -10.95
C VAL A 120 8.60 -0.12 -10.87
N VAL A 121 7.45 -0.67 -11.22
CA VAL A 121 6.17 0.04 -11.08
C VAL A 121 5.71 0.00 -9.63
N VAL A 122 5.56 1.17 -9.00
CA VAL A 122 5.10 1.27 -7.60
C VAL A 122 3.65 1.75 -7.57
N VAL A 123 2.79 0.99 -6.90
CA VAL A 123 1.37 1.28 -6.71
C VAL A 123 1.10 1.42 -5.22
N ALA A 124 0.51 2.54 -4.79
CA ALA A 124 0.17 2.79 -3.39
C ALA A 124 -1.33 3.05 -3.22
N ALA A 125 -1.85 2.65 -2.06
CA ALA A 125 -3.20 3.04 -1.67
C ALA A 125 -3.25 4.55 -1.38
N ALA A 126 -4.31 5.23 -1.81
CA ALA A 126 -4.56 6.63 -1.47
C ALA A 126 -4.67 6.86 0.05
N GLY A 127 -5.12 5.84 0.79
CA GLY A 127 -5.42 5.89 2.20
C GLY A 127 -6.92 5.88 2.49
N ASN A 128 -7.26 5.70 3.77
CA ASN A 128 -8.64 5.54 4.26
C ASN A 128 -9.08 6.74 5.13
N ARG A 129 -8.57 7.93 4.83
CA ARG A 129 -8.75 9.16 5.63
C ARG A 129 -9.69 10.18 4.96
N GLY A 130 -10.50 9.74 4.00
CA GLY A 130 -11.39 10.60 3.22
C GLY A 130 -12.54 11.23 3.99
N TYR A 131 -13.02 10.59 5.06
CA TYR A 131 -14.08 11.09 5.94
C TYR A 131 -13.60 10.99 7.39
N GLN A 132 -13.59 12.11 8.10
CA GLN A 132 -13.00 12.22 9.43
C GLN A 132 -13.90 13.02 10.37
N SER A 133 -13.70 12.80 11.67
CA SER A 133 -14.28 13.63 12.72
C SER A 133 -13.32 14.76 13.07
N PHE A 134 -13.80 16.00 13.00
CA PHE A 134 -13.05 17.21 13.31
C PHE A 134 -13.57 17.80 14.60
N THR A 135 -12.67 18.06 15.56
CA THR A 135 -13.01 18.72 16.82
C THR A 135 -12.67 20.20 16.74
N THR A 136 -13.68 21.05 16.93
CA THR A 136 -13.53 22.51 17.01
C THR A 136 -13.89 23.02 18.39
N LYS A 137 -13.71 24.33 18.60
CA LYS A 137 -14.18 25.02 19.81
C LYS A 137 -15.70 24.92 20.00
N GLU A 138 -16.45 24.70 18.92
CA GLU A 138 -17.92 24.64 18.90
C GLU A 138 -18.45 23.22 19.06
N GLY A 139 -17.56 22.21 19.03
CA GLY A 139 -17.92 20.79 19.12
C GLY A 139 -17.24 19.95 18.04
N ALA A 140 -17.50 18.65 18.09
CA ALA A 140 -17.09 17.71 17.04
C ALA A 140 -18.11 17.71 15.90
N PHE A 141 -17.62 17.69 14.67
CA PHE A 141 -18.43 17.47 13.48
C PHE A 141 -17.69 16.55 12.51
N ASP A 142 -18.44 15.75 11.76
CA ASP A 142 -17.86 14.87 10.75
C ASP A 142 -17.94 15.52 9.38
N SER A 143 -16.87 15.40 8.59
CA SER A 143 -16.83 15.94 7.24
C SER A 143 -15.81 15.19 6.37
N TYR A 144 -15.87 15.46 5.07
CA TYR A 144 -14.88 14.98 4.12
C TYR A 144 -13.57 15.78 4.26
N ALA A 145 -12.45 15.06 4.33
CA ALA A 145 -11.12 15.65 4.35
C ALA A 145 -10.63 15.87 2.90
N ALA A 146 -10.48 17.13 2.50
CA ALA A 146 -10.06 17.50 1.15
C ALA A 146 -8.60 17.14 0.83
N LEU A 147 -7.72 17.11 1.84
CA LEU A 147 -6.30 16.82 1.74
C LEU A 147 -6.00 15.62 2.65
N SER A 148 -6.14 14.41 2.12
CA SER A 148 -6.06 13.19 2.94
C SER A 148 -5.23 12.07 2.34
N ILE A 149 -4.57 12.31 1.21
CA ILE A 149 -3.52 11.41 0.71
C ILE A 149 -2.37 11.36 1.73
N THR A 150 -1.88 10.16 1.99
CA THR A 150 -0.77 9.89 2.91
C THR A 150 0.35 9.15 2.19
N ASP A 151 1.49 9.02 2.85
CA ASP A 151 2.58 8.19 2.37
C ASP A 151 2.16 6.72 2.14
N PRO A 152 2.71 6.06 1.11
CA PRO A 152 3.55 6.60 0.02
C PRO A 152 2.75 7.17 -1.17
N GLY A 153 1.43 7.36 -1.03
CA GLY A 153 0.56 7.83 -2.10
C GLY A 153 0.75 9.29 -2.51
N ASN A 154 1.54 10.06 -1.77
CA ASN A 154 1.98 11.42 -2.08
C ASN A 154 3.34 11.49 -2.77
N ALA A 155 4.00 10.36 -3.04
CA ALA A 155 5.21 10.33 -3.87
C ALA A 155 4.85 10.58 -5.35
N GLU A 156 5.63 11.42 -6.04
CA GLU A 156 5.32 11.96 -7.38
C GLU A 156 5.22 10.87 -8.45
N SER A 157 6.13 9.90 -8.45
CA SER A 157 6.19 8.85 -9.47
C SER A 157 5.35 7.61 -9.13
N VAL A 158 4.71 7.60 -7.96
CA VAL A 158 3.89 6.47 -7.49
C VAL A 158 2.48 6.52 -8.08
N ILE A 159 1.96 5.37 -8.49
CA ILE A 159 0.57 5.25 -8.93
C ILE A 159 -0.32 5.15 -7.68
N THR A 160 -0.97 6.24 -7.34
CA THR A 160 -1.88 6.32 -6.18
C THR A 160 -3.30 5.93 -6.56
N VAL A 161 -3.83 4.91 -5.88
CA VAL A 161 -5.13 4.30 -6.20
C VAL A 161 -6.15 4.55 -5.09
N GLY A 162 -7.25 5.20 -5.44
CA GLY A 162 -8.42 5.39 -4.57
C GLY A 162 -9.43 4.24 -4.63
N SER A 163 -10.45 4.30 -3.78
CA SER A 163 -11.52 3.29 -3.71
C SER A 163 -12.86 3.85 -4.22
N THR A 164 -13.61 3.04 -4.95
CA THR A 164 -14.97 3.35 -5.38
C THR A 164 -15.99 2.41 -4.74
N HIS A 165 -17.25 2.80 -4.81
CA HIS A 165 -18.34 2.02 -4.26
C HIS A 165 -18.39 0.60 -4.84
N ARG A 166 -18.45 -0.42 -3.97
CA ARG A 166 -18.30 -1.85 -4.29
C ARG A 166 -19.17 -2.38 -5.44
N THR A 167 -20.44 -1.98 -5.52
CA THR A 167 -21.40 -2.55 -6.49
C THR A 167 -21.82 -1.58 -7.59
N SER A 168 -22.03 -0.31 -7.26
CA SER A 168 -22.50 0.72 -8.20
C SER A 168 -21.58 1.95 -8.21
N PRO A 169 -20.32 1.83 -8.66
CA PRO A 169 -19.35 2.94 -8.66
C PRO A 169 -19.79 4.12 -9.54
N HIS A 170 -20.50 3.87 -10.63
CA HIS A 170 -21.03 4.93 -11.50
C HIS A 170 -22.23 5.68 -10.90
N THR A 171 -22.88 5.10 -9.88
CA THR A 171 -24.04 5.72 -9.20
C THR A 171 -23.61 6.43 -7.91
N TYR A 172 -22.84 5.75 -7.07
CA TYR A 172 -22.44 6.26 -5.76
C TYR A 172 -21.04 6.87 -5.73
N GLY A 173 -20.23 6.67 -6.77
CA GLY A 173 -18.92 7.28 -6.91
C GLY A 173 -17.87 6.71 -5.96
N VAL A 174 -17.02 7.61 -5.47
CA VAL A 174 -15.86 7.34 -4.61
C VAL A 174 -16.33 6.89 -3.22
N SER A 175 -15.69 5.85 -2.67
CA SER A 175 -15.94 5.39 -1.31
C SER A 175 -15.73 6.52 -0.31
N PHE A 176 -16.62 6.68 0.68
CA PHE A 176 -16.56 7.82 1.61
C PHE A 176 -15.21 7.92 2.32
N PHE A 177 -14.64 6.77 2.71
CA PHE A 177 -13.36 6.65 3.39
C PHE A 177 -12.14 6.85 2.47
N SER A 178 -12.28 6.73 1.15
CA SER A 178 -11.15 6.88 0.24
C SER A 178 -10.55 8.27 0.40
N SER A 179 -9.27 8.32 0.74
CA SER A 179 -8.51 9.57 0.78
C SER A 179 -8.63 10.32 -0.54
N ARG A 180 -8.60 11.64 -0.44
CA ARG A 180 -8.83 12.58 -1.54
C ARG A 180 -7.62 13.46 -1.73
N GLY A 181 -7.30 13.68 -3.00
CA GLY A 181 -6.29 14.64 -3.44
C GLY A 181 -6.80 16.09 -3.42
N PRO A 182 -5.92 17.08 -3.62
CA PRO A 182 -4.49 16.88 -3.92
C PRO A 182 -3.69 16.41 -2.69
N THR A 183 -2.40 16.16 -2.89
CA THR A 183 -1.44 16.03 -1.79
C THR A 183 -1.32 17.36 -1.04
N GLY A 184 -0.61 17.38 0.09
CA GLY A 184 -0.48 18.60 0.88
C GLY A 184 0.46 19.64 0.27
N ASP A 185 1.37 19.22 -0.60
CA ASP A 185 2.48 19.99 -1.18
C ASP A 185 2.15 20.70 -2.50
#